data_AF-X0U4R0-F1
#
_entry.id   AF-X0U4R0-F1
#
_cell.length_a   1.000
_cell.length_b   1.000
_cell.length_c   1.000
_cell.angle_alpha   90.00
_cell.angle_beta   90.00
_cell.angle_gamma   90.00
#
_symmetry.space_group_name_H-M   'P 1'
#
loop_
_entity.id
_entity.type
_entity.pdbx_description
1 polymer ?
#
loop_
_entity_poly.entity_id
_entity_poly.type
_entity_poly.pdbx_seq_one_letter_code
_entity_poly.pdbx_strand_id
1 'polypeptide(L)'
;MSNHVRTLIRKGFVIETKKGISSGGRKPVQLMINSNKAYIFSIEIEVNRIKIVMFDLEIKVVTKSIIPIMYKDNYMKALEQVFFEMDKMIEEKNLRLDNLLGIGVAVPGLIDKVKGILEFAPNLGWKNVHISKIFKDKYGLPITLNNEAKAAAIGERESTYPKINNMV
;
A
#
# COMPACT_ATOMS: atom_id res chain seq x y z
N MET A 1 3.09 -27.30 15.01
CA MET A 1 3.28 -25.91 14.54
C MET A 1 4.66 -25.79 13.91
N SER A 2 4.76 -25.28 12.68
CA SER A 2 6.03 -25.18 11.94
C SER A 2 6.92 -24.04 12.47
N ASN A 3 8.22 -24.06 12.16
CA ASN A 3 9.15 -22.98 12.52
C ASN A 3 8.80 -21.63 11.90
N HIS A 4 8.17 -21.63 10.71
CA HIS A 4 7.70 -20.42 10.04
C HIS A 4 6.57 -19.74 10.81
N VAL A 5 5.58 -20.51 11.26
CA VAL A 5 4.45 -19.97 12.05
C VAL A 5 4.94 -19.42 13.40
N ARG A 6 5.84 -20.13 14.09
CA ARG A 6 6.45 -19.62 15.33
C ARG A 6 7.18 -18.29 15.12
N THR A 7 7.84 -18.13 13.98
CA THR A 7 8.54 -16.88 13.64
C THR A 7 7.55 -15.73 13.47
N LEU A 8 6.42 -15.96 12.79
CA LEU A 8 5.38 -14.95 12.59
C LEU A 8 4.70 -14.57 13.91
N ILE A 9 4.45 -15.54 14.79
CA ILE A 9 3.92 -15.27 16.14
C ILE A 9 4.92 -14.45 16.95
N ARG A 10 6.21 -14.85 16.98
CA ARG A 10 7.27 -14.11 17.69
C ARG A 10 7.43 -12.68 17.17
N LYS A 11 7.29 -12.46 15.86
CA LYS A 11 7.32 -11.13 15.25
C LYS A 11 6.01 -10.35 15.43
N GLY A 12 4.97 -10.98 15.97
CA GLY A 12 3.66 -10.37 16.24
C GLY A 12 2.77 -10.21 15.02
N PHE A 13 3.08 -10.85 13.88
CA PHE A 13 2.24 -10.84 12.66
C PHE A 13 1.08 -11.83 12.75
N VAL A 14 1.20 -12.86 13.59
CA VAL A 14 0.18 -13.87 13.84
C VAL A 14 -0.10 -13.92 15.33
N ILE A 15 -1.37 -14.03 15.72
CA ILE A 15 -1.82 -14.20 17.09
C ILE A 15 -2.59 -15.51 17.25
N GLU A 16 -2.48 -16.12 18.43
CA GLU A 16 -3.27 -17.28 18.83
C GLU A 16 -4.59 -16.80 19.45
N THR A 17 -5.73 -17.31 18.98
CA THR A 17 -7.03 -16.98 19.55
C THR A 17 -7.54 -18.06 20.48
N LYS A 18 -8.21 -17.62 21.55
CA LYS A 18 -8.87 -18.50 22.52
C LYS A 18 -10.37 -18.53 22.24
N LYS A 19 -10.87 -19.34 21.30
CA LYS A 19 -12.29 -19.73 21.32
C LYS A 19 -12.62 -21.02 20.56
N GLY A 20 -13.14 -21.95 21.34
CA GLY A 20 -13.92 -23.12 20.93
C GLY A 20 -14.47 -23.78 22.20
N ILE A 21 -15.80 -23.89 22.33
CA ILE A 21 -16.46 -24.72 23.36
C ILE A 21 -16.17 -26.17 22.97
N SER A 22 -15.64 -26.98 23.90
CA SER A 22 -15.17 -28.34 23.61
C SER A 22 -16.11 -29.39 24.17
N SER A 23 -16.41 -30.41 23.36
CA SER A 23 -16.99 -31.70 23.78
C SER A 23 -15.97 -32.87 23.78
N GLY A 24 -14.67 -32.63 23.47
CA GLY A 24 -13.58 -33.62 23.67
C GLY A 24 -12.33 -33.41 22.79
N GLY A 25 -11.12 -33.70 23.31
CA GLY A 25 -9.82 -33.68 22.60
C GLY A 25 -8.86 -32.50 22.89
N ARG A 26 -7.61 -32.56 22.37
CA ARG A 26 -6.64 -31.44 22.44
C ARG A 26 -7.17 -30.27 21.61
N LYS A 27 -7.46 -29.14 22.26
CA LYS A 27 -8.04 -27.95 21.60
C LYS A 27 -7.14 -27.46 20.44
N PRO A 28 -7.66 -27.35 19.21
CA PRO A 28 -6.93 -26.67 18.14
C PRO A 28 -6.77 -25.19 18.48
N VAL A 29 -5.54 -24.68 18.43
CA VAL A 29 -5.27 -23.24 18.53
C VAL A 29 -5.61 -22.62 17.18
N GLN A 30 -6.54 -21.69 17.15
CA GLN A 30 -6.81 -20.89 15.96
C GLN A 30 -5.76 -19.79 15.84
N LEU A 31 -5.24 -19.59 14.62
CA LEU A 31 -4.28 -18.56 14.30
C LEU A 31 -4.97 -17.50 13.46
N MET A 32 -4.73 -16.24 13.79
CA MET A 32 -5.23 -15.10 13.03
C MET A 32 -4.09 -14.13 12.71
N ILE A 33 -4.22 -13.40 11.60
CA ILE A 33 -3.33 -12.28 11.29
C ILE A 33 -3.56 -11.19 12.33
N ASN A 34 -2.48 -10.63 12.87
CA ASN A 34 -2.56 -9.42 13.66
C ASN A 34 -2.66 -8.22 12.72
N SER A 35 -3.89 -7.87 12.30
CA SER A 35 -4.13 -6.88 11.25
C SER A 35 -3.44 -5.53 11.53
N ASN A 36 -3.42 -5.10 12.79
CA ASN A 36 -2.84 -3.83 13.25
C ASN A 36 -1.31 -3.87 13.43
N LYS A 37 -0.64 -4.97 13.08
CA LYS A 37 0.82 -5.08 13.28
C LYS A 37 1.61 -4.18 12.34
N ALA A 38 1.11 -3.96 11.13
CA ALA A 38 1.74 -3.13 10.12
C ALA A 38 0.73 -2.62 9.10
N TYR A 39 1.12 -1.60 8.35
CA TYR A 39 0.25 -0.90 7.42
C TYR A 39 0.91 -0.71 6.06
N ILE A 40 0.10 -0.49 5.02
CA ILE A 40 0.54 -0.22 3.66
C ILE A 40 -0.14 1.06 3.17
N PHE A 41 0.61 1.95 2.55
CA PHE A 41 0.02 3.07 1.81
C PHE A 41 -0.20 2.69 0.35
N SER A 42 -1.36 3.06 -0.18
CA SER A 42 -1.66 3.07 -1.61
C SER A 42 -1.98 4.49 -2.05
N ILE A 43 -1.32 4.92 -3.13
CA ILE A 43 -1.42 6.27 -3.66
C ILE A 43 -1.81 6.15 -5.12
N GLU A 44 -2.92 6.78 -5.48
CA GLU A 44 -3.43 6.84 -6.84
C GLU A 44 -3.42 8.30 -7.27
N ILE A 45 -2.49 8.64 -8.16
CA ILE A 45 -2.35 9.98 -8.75
C ILE A 45 -3.16 9.95 -10.03
N GLU A 46 -4.32 10.60 -10.05
CA GLU A 46 -5.15 10.76 -11.24
C GLU A 46 -4.85 12.11 -11.91
N VAL A 47 -5.59 12.46 -12.97
CA VAL A 47 -5.39 13.73 -13.70
C VAL A 47 -5.72 14.98 -12.85
N ASN A 48 -6.74 14.90 -11.99
CA ASN A 48 -7.26 16.06 -11.25
C ASN A 48 -7.19 15.91 -9.73
N ARG A 49 -6.89 14.71 -9.23
CA ARG A 49 -6.92 14.40 -7.81
C ARG A 49 -5.89 13.34 -7.46
N ILE A 50 -5.51 13.31 -6.19
CA ILE A 50 -4.70 12.27 -5.59
C ILE A 50 -5.57 11.59 -4.53
N LYS A 51 -5.53 10.26 -4.51
CA LYS A 51 -6.18 9.45 -3.49
C LYS A 51 -5.11 8.68 -2.73
N ILE A 52 -5.13 8.80 -1.41
CA ILE A 52 -4.17 8.19 -0.50
C ILE A 52 -4.96 7.32 0.47
N VAL A 53 -4.63 6.04 0.54
CA VAL A 53 -5.32 5.07 1.37
C VAL A 53 -4.31 4.29 2.20
N MET A 54 -4.55 4.21 3.50
CA MET A 54 -3.79 3.34 4.39
C MET A 54 -4.59 2.06 4.63
N PHE A 55 -3.95 0.91 4.44
CA PHE A 55 -4.51 -0.41 4.67
C PHE A 55 -3.81 -1.13 5.82
N ASP A 56 -4.55 -1.96 6.55
CA ASP A 56 -4.01 -2.93 7.49
C ASP A 56 -3.58 -4.24 6.79
N LEU A 57 -3.09 -5.24 7.52
CA LEU A 57 -2.65 -6.51 6.92
C LEU A 57 -3.78 -7.42 6.43
N GLU A 58 -5.03 -7.10 6.75
CA GLU A 58 -6.22 -7.74 6.16
C GLU A 58 -6.76 -6.94 4.97
N ILE A 59 -6.01 -5.94 4.49
CA ILE A 59 -6.38 -5.05 3.38
C ILE A 59 -7.67 -4.25 3.69
N LYS A 60 -7.95 -4.00 4.96
CA LYS A 60 -9.02 -3.09 5.37
C LYS A 60 -8.53 -1.66 5.39
N VAL A 61 -9.39 -0.74 4.94
CA VAL A 61 -9.09 0.69 4.95
C VAL A 61 -9.04 1.19 6.40
N VAL A 62 -7.88 1.70 6.81
CA VAL A 62 -7.66 2.31 8.13
C VAL A 62 -7.97 3.82 8.09
N THR A 63 -7.55 4.48 7.01
CA THR A 63 -7.85 5.88 6.73
C THR A 63 -7.66 6.18 5.24
N LYS A 64 -8.30 7.23 4.75
CA LYS A 64 -8.30 7.64 3.35
C LYS A 64 -8.37 9.16 3.25
N SER A 65 -7.56 9.73 2.36
CA SER A 65 -7.61 11.13 1.94
C SER A 65 -7.79 11.20 0.42
N ILE A 66 -8.59 12.16 -0.06
CA ILE A 66 -8.69 12.51 -1.47
C ILE A 66 -8.49 14.02 -1.56
N ILE A 67 -7.47 14.44 -2.29
CA ILE A 67 -7.12 15.86 -2.46
C ILE A 67 -7.09 16.22 -3.95
N PRO A 68 -7.44 17.47 -4.32
CA PRO A 68 -7.21 17.95 -5.68
C PRO A 68 -5.71 18.12 -5.96
N ILE A 69 -5.30 17.97 -7.22
CA ILE A 69 -3.95 18.32 -7.66
C ILE A 69 -3.92 19.81 -7.95
N MET A 70 -3.16 20.57 -7.16
CA MET A 70 -3.09 22.03 -7.27
C MET A 70 -2.11 22.47 -8.37
N TYR A 71 -1.06 21.70 -8.61
CA TYR A 71 0.03 22.04 -9.53
C TYR A 71 0.27 20.89 -10.50
N LYS A 72 -0.66 20.74 -11.44
CA LYS A 72 -0.72 19.59 -12.34
C LYS A 72 0.58 19.34 -13.10
N ASP A 73 1.16 20.39 -13.69
CA ASP A 73 2.36 20.26 -14.55
C ASP A 73 3.67 20.29 -13.74
N ASN A 74 3.60 20.39 -12.42
CA ASN A 74 4.77 20.36 -11.54
C ASN A 74 4.73 19.13 -10.64
N TYR A 75 5.38 18.06 -11.09
CA TYR A 75 5.41 16.79 -10.38
C TYR A 75 5.95 16.92 -8.95
N MET A 76 6.95 17.77 -8.70
CA MET A 76 7.49 17.95 -7.36
C MET A 76 6.44 18.53 -6.42
N LYS A 77 5.69 19.54 -6.87
CA LYS A 77 4.62 20.14 -6.07
C LYS A 77 3.48 19.17 -5.81
N ALA A 78 3.10 18.37 -6.80
CA ALA A 78 2.10 17.32 -6.60
C ALA A 78 2.57 16.26 -5.60
N LEU A 79 3.83 15.82 -5.68
CA LEU A 79 4.42 14.88 -4.73
C LEU A 79 4.57 15.48 -3.32
N GLU A 80 4.88 16.77 -3.19
CA GLU A 80 4.85 17.47 -1.91
C GLU A 80 3.46 17.42 -1.25
N GLN A 81 2.37 17.58 -2.04
CA GLN A 81 1.01 17.40 -1.53
C GLN A 81 0.77 15.96 -1.02
N VAL A 82 1.24 14.96 -1.78
CA VAL A 82 1.16 13.55 -1.36
C VAL A 82 1.87 13.37 -0.02
N PHE A 83 3.09 13.87 0.10
CA PHE A 83 3.89 13.68 1.28
C PHE A 83 3.30 14.36 2.50
N PHE A 84 2.80 15.58 2.35
CA PHE A 84 2.13 16.30 3.43
C PHE A 84 0.94 15.50 3.98
N GLU A 85 0.08 14.99 3.11
CA GLU A 85 -1.07 14.20 3.54
C GLU A 85 -0.66 12.86 4.16
N MET A 86 0.36 12.19 3.63
CA MET A 86 0.88 10.95 4.23
C MET A 86 1.44 11.19 5.63
N ASP A 87 2.29 12.21 5.79
CA ASP A 87 2.93 12.54 7.06
C ASP A 87 1.86 12.89 8.11
N LYS A 88 0.82 13.65 7.71
CA LYS A 88 -0.36 13.92 8.54
C LYS A 88 -1.11 12.65 8.93
N MET A 89 -1.39 11.75 7.99
CA MET A 89 -2.10 10.49 8.28
C MET A 89 -1.30 9.57 9.22
N ILE A 90 0.04 9.59 9.14
CA ILE A 90 0.93 8.86 10.05
C ILE A 90 0.83 9.45 11.46
N GLU A 91 0.91 10.79 11.58
CA GLU A 91 0.81 11.50 12.86
C GLU A 91 -0.54 11.29 13.54
N GLU A 92 -1.66 11.45 12.81
CA GLU A 92 -3.03 11.26 13.32
C GLU A 92 -3.27 9.85 13.86
N LYS A 93 -2.55 8.85 13.33
CA LYS A 93 -2.62 7.45 13.78
C LYS A 93 -1.55 7.10 14.81
N ASN A 94 -0.72 8.06 15.22
CA ASN A 94 0.41 7.86 16.13
C ASN A 94 1.32 6.71 15.67
N LEU A 95 1.57 6.64 14.35
CA LEU A 95 2.38 5.62 13.73
C LEU A 95 3.81 6.11 13.54
N ARG A 96 4.73 5.16 13.50
CA ARG A 96 6.11 5.33 13.10
C ARG A 96 6.33 4.70 11.73
N LEU A 97 7.38 5.10 11.02
CA LEU A 97 7.72 4.52 9.71
C LEU A 97 7.98 3.01 9.79
N ASP A 98 8.46 2.50 10.94
CA ASP A 98 8.64 1.06 11.18
C ASP A 98 7.33 0.26 11.28
N ASN A 99 6.18 0.95 11.38
CA ASN A 99 4.86 0.33 11.25
C ASN A 99 4.43 0.18 9.78
N LEU A 100 5.12 0.79 8.82
CA LEU A 100 4.77 0.75 7.41
C LEU A 100 5.59 -0.33 6.68
N LEU A 101 4.93 -1.22 5.95
CA LEU A 101 5.61 -2.25 5.14
C LEU A 101 6.09 -1.73 3.79
N GLY A 102 5.46 -0.68 3.28
CA GLY A 102 5.77 -0.14 1.96
C GLY A 102 4.70 0.81 1.43
N ILE A 103 4.98 1.34 0.25
CA ILE A 103 4.13 2.30 -0.46
C ILE A 103 3.90 1.81 -1.89
N GLY A 104 2.63 1.68 -2.27
CA GLY A 104 2.21 1.49 -3.66
C GLY A 104 1.84 2.83 -4.29
N VAL A 105 2.33 3.10 -5.50
CA VAL A 105 2.01 4.30 -6.28
C VAL A 105 1.48 3.87 -7.64
N ALA A 106 0.29 4.35 -7.97
CA ALA A 106 -0.36 4.22 -9.26
C ALA A 106 -0.45 5.60 -9.92
N VAL A 107 -0.05 5.70 -11.19
CA VAL A 107 -0.06 6.96 -11.95
C VAL A 107 -0.36 6.66 -13.43
N PRO A 108 -1.11 7.52 -14.15
CA PRO A 108 -1.28 7.38 -15.59
C PRO A 108 0.04 7.63 -16.31
N GLY A 109 0.33 6.83 -17.34
CA GLY A 109 1.49 7.03 -18.20
C GLY A 109 2.35 5.79 -18.41
N LEU A 110 3.46 6.01 -19.10
CA LEU A 110 4.48 5.00 -19.42
C LEU A 110 5.50 4.90 -18.28
N ILE A 111 5.65 3.69 -17.75
CA ILE A 111 6.47 3.42 -16.56
C ILE A 111 7.54 2.38 -16.87
N ASP A 112 8.79 2.74 -16.61
CA ASP A 112 9.88 1.79 -16.45
C ASP A 112 9.84 1.25 -15.02
N LYS A 113 9.27 0.06 -14.86
CA LYS A 113 9.11 -0.59 -13.55
C LYS A 113 10.44 -1.01 -12.93
N VAL A 114 11.44 -1.34 -13.75
CA VAL A 114 12.75 -1.82 -13.27
C VAL A 114 13.50 -0.65 -12.64
N LYS A 115 13.46 0.52 -13.28
CA LYS A 115 14.10 1.74 -12.76
C LYS A 115 13.22 2.52 -11.78
N GLY A 116 11.92 2.23 -11.72
CA GLY A 116 10.97 2.97 -10.88
C GLY A 116 10.75 4.41 -11.37
N ILE A 117 10.70 4.58 -12.70
CA ILE A 117 10.61 5.88 -13.37
C ILE A 117 9.28 5.95 -14.12
N LEU A 118 8.59 7.08 -13.97
CA LEU A 118 7.56 7.52 -14.91
C LEU A 118 8.25 8.20 -16.09
N GLU A 119 8.33 7.52 -17.22
CA GLU A 119 9.00 8.04 -18.42
C GLU A 119 8.19 9.18 -19.02
N PHE A 120 6.87 9.01 -19.10
CA PHE A 120 5.98 10.01 -19.69
C PHE A 120 4.52 9.86 -19.23
N ALA A 121 3.92 10.96 -18.78
CA ALA A 121 2.49 11.07 -18.49
C ALA A 121 1.91 12.33 -19.18
N PRO A 122 1.37 12.21 -20.41
CA PRO A 122 0.94 13.37 -21.19
C PRO A 122 -0.16 14.18 -20.47
N ASN A 123 -1.13 13.48 -19.88
CA ASN A 123 -2.25 14.12 -19.19
C ASN A 123 -1.84 14.86 -17.92
N LEU A 124 -0.64 14.62 -17.39
CA LEU A 124 -0.06 15.31 -16.23
C LEU A 124 1.05 16.30 -16.63
N GLY A 125 1.52 16.27 -17.88
CA GLY A 125 2.71 17.02 -18.30
C GLY A 125 4.03 16.49 -17.72
N TRP A 126 4.04 15.31 -17.08
CA TRP A 126 5.24 14.79 -16.41
C TRP A 126 6.10 13.97 -17.37
N LYS A 127 7.42 14.10 -17.22
CA LYS A 127 8.41 13.36 -18.02
C LYS A 127 9.64 13.02 -17.18
N ASN A 128 10.15 11.79 -17.33
CA ASN A 128 11.36 11.29 -16.66
C ASN A 128 11.39 11.51 -15.13
N VAL A 129 10.28 11.19 -14.45
CA VAL A 129 10.17 11.38 -13.00
C VAL A 129 10.56 10.10 -12.26
N HIS A 130 11.62 10.18 -11.44
CA HIS A 130 12.12 9.06 -10.63
C HIS A 130 11.29 8.82 -9.36
N ILE A 131 10.00 8.55 -9.50
CA ILE A 131 9.04 8.45 -8.40
C ILE A 131 9.53 7.50 -7.30
N SER A 132 9.94 6.28 -7.64
CA SER A 132 10.39 5.32 -6.63
C SER A 132 11.59 5.81 -5.83
N LYS A 133 12.53 6.54 -6.47
CA LYS A 133 13.68 7.13 -5.79
C LYS A 133 13.26 8.26 -4.86
N ILE A 134 12.41 9.18 -5.32
CA ILE A 134 11.95 10.33 -4.52
C ILE A 134 11.25 9.84 -3.25
N PHE A 135 10.34 8.86 -3.36
CA PHE A 135 9.68 8.28 -2.20
C PHE A 135 10.64 7.50 -1.29
N LYS A 136 11.57 6.73 -1.86
CA LYS A 136 12.56 5.97 -1.08
C LYS A 136 13.50 6.90 -0.31
N ASP A 137 13.95 7.99 -0.93
CA ASP A 137 14.82 8.97 -0.28
C ASP A 137 14.10 9.66 0.89
N LYS A 138 12.78 9.89 0.80
CA LYS A 138 11.98 10.48 1.89
C LYS A 138 11.63 9.49 3.00
N TYR A 139 11.13 8.30 2.66
CA TYR A 139 10.54 7.38 3.65
C TYR A 139 11.43 6.19 4.02
N GLY A 140 12.45 5.87 3.22
CA GLY A 140 13.28 4.68 3.43
C GLY A 140 12.55 3.35 3.24
N LEU A 141 11.34 3.37 2.67
CA LEU A 141 10.46 2.21 2.52
C LEU A 141 10.55 1.54 1.14
N PRO A 142 10.16 0.27 1.02
CA PRO A 142 9.92 -0.35 -0.28
C PRO A 142 8.81 0.38 -1.06
N ILE A 143 9.08 0.72 -2.32
CA ILE A 143 8.16 1.45 -3.19
C ILE A 143 7.83 0.60 -4.42
N THR A 144 6.54 0.41 -4.69
CA THR A 144 6.07 -0.20 -5.95
C THR A 144 5.41 0.86 -6.81
N LEU A 145 5.90 1.05 -8.03
CA LEU A 145 5.31 1.95 -9.01
C LEU A 145 4.58 1.17 -10.11
N ASN A 146 3.35 1.56 -10.44
CA ASN A 146 2.56 0.89 -11.45
C ASN A 146 1.68 1.88 -12.25
N ASN A 147 1.24 1.45 -13.42
CA ASN A 147 0.26 2.18 -14.20
C ASN A 147 -1.11 2.01 -13.55
N GLU A 148 -1.94 3.07 -13.55
CA GLU A 148 -3.26 3.07 -12.89
C GLU A 148 -4.18 1.94 -13.38
N ALA A 149 -4.28 1.70 -14.69
CA ALA A 149 -5.16 0.67 -15.25
C ALA A 149 -4.70 -0.74 -14.84
N LYS A 150 -3.37 -0.95 -14.85
CA LYS A 150 -2.80 -2.23 -14.40
C LYS A 150 -2.95 -2.42 -12.90
N ALA A 151 -2.82 -1.36 -12.10
CA ALA A 151 -3.04 -1.42 -10.66
C ALA A 151 -4.51 -1.75 -10.33
N ALA A 152 -5.46 -1.12 -11.04
CA ALA A 152 -6.88 -1.40 -10.91
C ALA A 152 -7.21 -2.86 -11.26
N ALA A 153 -6.67 -3.39 -12.38
CA ALA A 153 -6.85 -4.79 -12.76
C ALA A 153 -6.30 -5.77 -11.70
N ILE A 154 -5.13 -5.47 -11.11
CA ILE A 154 -4.60 -6.29 -10.00
C ILE A 154 -5.52 -6.20 -8.77
N GLY A 155 -5.97 -5.01 -8.39
CA GLY A 155 -6.86 -4.83 -7.25
C GLY A 155 -8.17 -5.60 -7.40
N GLU A 156 -8.80 -5.53 -8.58
CA GLU A 156 -10.02 -6.25 -8.90
C GLU A 156 -9.81 -7.77 -8.88
N ARG A 157 -8.66 -8.24 -9.39
CA ARG A 157 -8.28 -9.65 -9.32
C ARG A 157 -8.14 -10.16 -7.91
N GLU A 158 -7.38 -9.47 -7.06
CA GLU A 158 -7.14 -9.94 -5.70
C GLU A 158 -8.40 -9.83 -4.83
N SER A 159 -9.23 -8.81 -5.04
CA SER A 159 -10.42 -8.56 -4.20
C SER A 159 -11.65 -9.33 -4.66
N THR A 160 -11.93 -9.37 -5.96
CA THR A 160 -13.21 -9.85 -6.50
C THR A 160 -13.06 -11.20 -7.19
N TYR A 161 -11.96 -11.44 -7.90
CA TYR A 161 -11.76 -12.65 -8.71
C TYR A 161 -10.41 -13.34 -8.46
N PRO A 162 -10.13 -13.80 -7.22
CA PRO A 162 -8.80 -14.29 -6.84
C PRO A 162 -8.36 -15.58 -7.55
N LYS A 163 -9.27 -16.22 -8.31
CA LYS A 163 -9.00 -17.44 -9.08
C LYS A 163 -8.69 -17.18 -10.56
N ILE A 164 -8.79 -15.94 -11.04
CA ILE A 164 -8.54 -15.58 -12.43
C ILE A 164 -7.06 -15.23 -12.60
N ASN A 165 -6.35 -15.96 -13.46
CA ASN A 165 -4.91 -15.76 -13.65
C ASN A 165 -4.55 -14.54 -14.50
N ASN A 166 -5.46 -14.06 -15.36
CA ASN A 166 -5.22 -12.88 -16.18
C ASN A 166 -6.47 -12.02 -16.38
N MET A 167 -6.33 -10.71 -16.16
CA MET A 167 -7.38 -9.70 -16.34
C MET A 167 -7.03 -8.66 -17.41
N VAL A 168 -5.90 -8.83 -18.09
CA VAL A 168 -5.42 -7.91 -19.13
C VAL A 168 -4.89 -8.69 -20.32
#